data_AF-A0A7W0KV06-F1
#
_entry.id   AF-A0A7W0KV06-F1
#
_cell.length_a   1.000
_cell.length_b   1.000
_cell.length_c   1.000
_cell.angle_alpha   90.00
_cell.angle_beta   90.00
_cell.angle_gamma   90.00
#
_symmetry.space_group_name_H-M   'P 1'
#
loop_
_entity.id
_entity.type
_entity.pdbx_description
1 polymer ?
#
loop_
_entity_poly.entity_id
_entity_poly.type
_entity_poly.pdbx_seq_one_letter_code
_entity_poly.pdbx_strand_id
1 'polypeptide(L)' 'MTPTDVPVLLVVPTDDAFVTPALLDGIEAFATDLTRRDVPGGHWLPRSDPDLVAHLVADHMAEVEARTR' A
#
# COMPACT_ATOMS: atom_id res chain seq x y z
N MET A 1 -5.23 -16.36 12.16
CA MET A 1 -5.25 -14.94 12.58
C MET A 1 -6.51 -14.33 12.00
N THR A 2 -7.23 -13.47 12.73
CA THR A 2 -8.40 -12.79 12.15
C THR A 2 -7.88 -11.64 11.28
N PRO A 3 -8.24 -11.56 9.98
CA PRO A 3 -7.87 -10.44 9.13
C PRO A 3 -8.55 -9.15 9.60
N THR A 4 -7.97 -8.00 9.26
CA THR A 4 -8.61 -6.70 9.53
C THR A 4 -9.65 -6.37 8.47
N ASP A 5 -10.75 -5.74 8.89
CA ASP A 5 -11.76 -5.16 8.00
C ASP A 5 -11.56 -3.66 7.76
N VAL A 6 -10.53 -3.07 8.36
CA VAL A 6 -10.11 -1.69 8.05
C VAL A 6 -9.54 -1.68 6.62
N PRO A 7 -9.96 -0.75 5.74
CA PRO A 7 -9.36 -0.60 4.41
C PRO A 7 -7.85 -0.36 4.50
N VAL A 8 -7.06 -1.12 3.72
CA VAL A 8 -5.60 -1.05 3.72
C VAL A 8 -5.08 -0.68 2.33
N LEU A 9 -4.18 0.30 2.27
CA LEU A 9 -3.32 0.55 1.12
C LEU A 9 -1.95 -0.09 1.34
N LEU A 10 -1.57 -1.02 0.46
CA LEU A 10 -0.21 -1.55 0.34
C LEU A 10 0.51 -0.84 -0.81
N VAL A 11 1.52 -0.04 -0.48
CA VAL A 11 2.44 0.56 -1.46
C VAL A 11 3.69 -0.31 -1.56
N VAL A 12 4.02 -0.77 -2.77
CA VAL A 12 5.15 -1.68 -3.03
C VAL A 12 6.19 -0.98 -3.90
N PRO A 13 7.33 -0.56 -3.33
CA PRO A 13 8.46 -0.08 -4.12
C PRO A 13 9.08 -1.27 -4.87
N THR A 14 9.02 -1.26 -6.21
CA THR A 14 9.39 -2.43 -7.03
C THR A 14 10.89 -2.73 -7.03
N ASP A 15 11.71 -1.76 -6.62
CA ASP A 15 13.17 -1.86 -6.56
C ASP A 15 13.69 -1.94 -5.10
N ASP A 16 12.82 -2.31 -4.15
CA ASP A 16 13.21 -2.51 -2.75
C ASP A 16 14.15 -3.73 -2.61
N ALA A 17 15.38 -3.48 -2.16
CA ALA A 17 16.39 -4.50 -1.95
C ALA A 17 16.21 -5.34 -0.67
N PHE A 18 15.32 -4.92 0.24
CA PHE A 18 15.10 -5.54 1.55
C PHE A 18 13.73 -6.21 1.64
N VAL A 19 12.67 -5.51 1.25
CA VAL A 19 11.30 -6.03 1.22
C VAL A 19 10.86 -6.16 -0.22
N THR A 20 11.34 -7.22 -0.89
CA THR A 20 11.03 -7.45 -2.30
C THR A 20 9.53 -7.70 -2.50
N PRO A 21 8.97 -7.43 -3.70
CA PRO A 21 7.56 -7.69 -3.98
C PRO A 21 7.10 -9.12 -3.67
N ALA A 22 7.97 -10.11 -3.86
CA ALA A 22 7.67 -11.52 -3.59
C ALA A 22 7.48 -11.84 -2.09
N LEU A 23 8.06 -11.04 -1.18
CA LEU A 23 7.82 -11.21 0.25
C LEU A 23 6.40 -10.80 0.66
N LEU A 24 5.68 -10.10 -0.21
CA LEU A 24 4.31 -9.65 0.01
C LEU A 24 3.28 -10.59 -0.63
N ASP A 25 3.70 -11.72 -1.19
CA ASP A 25 2.79 -12.72 -1.73
C ASP A 25 1.89 -13.29 -0.60
N GLY A 26 0.57 -13.30 -0.81
CA GLY A 26 -0.41 -13.78 0.17
C GLY A 26 -0.75 -12.79 1.28
N ILE A 27 -0.35 -11.53 1.15
CA ILE A 27 -0.69 -10.44 2.09
C ILE A 27 -2.21 -10.23 2.23
N GLU A 28 -3.00 -10.63 1.22
CA GLU A 28 -4.47 -10.62 1.21
C GLU A 28 -5.07 -11.46 2.36
N ALA A 29 -4.33 -12.42 2.91
CA ALA A 29 -4.78 -13.21 4.05
C ALA A 29 -4.93 -12.39 5.35
N PHE A 30 -4.40 -11.15 5.39
CA PHE A 30 -4.37 -10.30 6.57
C PHE A 30 -5.32 -9.11 6.53
N ALA A 31 -5.88 -8.76 5.37
CA ALA A 31 -6.81 -7.64 5.20
C ALA A 31 -7.91 -7.99 4.19
N THR A 32 -9.18 -7.86 4.58
CA THR A 32 -10.33 -8.20 3.73
C THR A 32 -10.61 -7.14 2.66
N ASP A 33 -10.17 -5.91 2.88
CA ASP A 33 -10.22 -4.79 1.92
C ASP A 33 -8.81 -4.25 1.68
N LEU A 34 -8.13 -4.82 0.69
CA LEU A 34 -6.75 -4.48 0.34
C LEU A 34 -6.69 -3.81 -1.03
N THR A 35 -6.12 -2.61 -1.07
CA THR A 35 -5.69 -1.93 -2.30
C THR A 35 -4.18 -2.03 -2.41
N ARG A 36 -3.65 -2.52 -3.55
CA ARG A 36 -2.21 -2.63 -3.81
C ARG A 36 -1.77 -1.67 -4.91
N ARG A 37 -0.65 -0.96 -4.69
CA ARG A 37 -0.03 -0.03 -5.65
C ARG A 37 1.46 -0.33 -5.75
N ASP A 38 1.86 -0.88 -6.89
CA ASP A 38 3.27 -1.14 -7.20
C ASP A 38 3.85 0.08 -7.92
N VAL A 39 4.94 0.63 -7.39
CA VAL A 39 5.54 1.88 -7.88
C VAL A 39 7.06 1.75 -7.97
N PRO A 40 7.71 2.41 -8.95
CA PRO A 40 9.17 2.47 -9.01
C PRO A 40 9.77 3.09 -7.74
N GLY A 41 10.86 2.52 -7.25
CA GLY A 41 11.55 3.04 -6.06
C GLY A 41 12.08 1.96 -5.12
N GLY A 42 12.99 2.38 -4.24
CA GLY A 42 13.61 1.50 -3.24
C GLY A 42 12.96 1.60 -1.86
N HIS A 43 13.56 0.90 -0.89
CA HIS A 43 13.06 0.78 0.48
C HIS A 43 12.68 2.10 1.16
N TRP A 44 13.43 3.16 0.88
CA TRP A 44 13.23 4.47 1.47
C TRP A 44 12.35 5.37 0.61
N LEU A 45 11.39 4.82 -0.14
CA LEU A 45 10.43 5.57 -0.95
C LEU A 45 9.80 6.76 -0.20
N PRO A 46 9.35 6.63 1.07
CA PRO A 46 8.80 7.77 1.82
C PRO A 46 9.78 8.94 2.03
N ARG A 47 11.09 8.68 1.92
CA ARG A 47 12.14 9.69 2.03
C ARG A 47 12.58 10.20 0.67
N SER A 48 12.71 9.33 -0.33
CA SER A 48 13.21 9.69 -1.66
C SER A 48 12.15 10.36 -2.54
N ASP A 49 10.88 10.03 -2.33
CA ASP A 49 9.73 10.62 -3.03
C ASP A 49 8.52 10.76 -2.06
N PRO A 50 8.60 11.70 -1.10
CA PRO A 50 7.54 11.91 -0.13
C PRO A 50 6.23 12.38 -0.77
N ASP A 51 6.31 13.11 -1.89
CA ASP A 51 5.14 13.64 -2.59
C ASP A 51 4.34 12.49 -3.18
N LEU A 52 4.95 11.53 -3.87
CA LEU A 52 4.26 10.35 -4.38
C LEU A 52 3.52 9.61 -3.26
N VAL A 53 4.18 9.38 -2.12
CA VAL A 53 3.57 8.68 -0.97
C VAL A 53 2.37 9.48 -0.43
N ALA A 54 2.49 10.80 -0.29
CA ALA A 54 1.40 11.65 0.17
C ALA A 54 0.18 11.60 -0.77
N HIS A 55 0.40 11.61 -2.09
CA HIS A 55 -0.67 11.51 -3.08
C HIS A 55 -1.37 10.15 -3.01
N LEU A 56 -0.62 9.05 -2.94
CA LEU A 56 -1.20 7.71 -2.82
C LEU A 56 -2.08 7.57 -1.57
N VAL A 57 -1.66 8.14 -0.44
CA VAL A 57 -2.45 8.16 0.80
C VAL A 57 -3.71 9.00 0.65
N ALA A 58 -3.60 10.20 0.07
CA ALA A 58 -4.75 11.08 -0.15
C ALA A 58 -5.80 10.45 -1.08
N ASP A 59 -5.35 9.82 -2.16
CA ASP A 59 -6.21 9.11 -3.11
C ASP A 59 -6.94 7.95 -2.43
N HIS A 60 -6.22 7.14 -1.64
CA HIS A 60 -6.84 6.03 -0.91
C HIS A 60 -7.90 6.52 0.09
N MET A 61 -7.63 7.61 0.82
CA MET A 61 -8.61 8.21 1.72
C MET A 61 -9.88 8.64 0.96
N ALA A 62 -9.72 9.34 -0.16
CA ALA A 62 -10.84 9.77 -0.98
C ALA A 62 -11.66 8.59 -1.55
N GLU A 63 -11.00 7.52 -2.00
CA GLU A 63 -11.64 6.29 -2.48
C GLU A 63 -12.45 5.60 -1.36
N VAL A 64 -11.88 5.48 -0.16
CA VAL A 64 -12.55 4.89 1.02
C VAL A 64 -13.77 5.73 1.45
N GLU A 65 -13.62 7.05 1.51
CA GLU A 65 -14.71 7.97 1.85
C GLU A 65 -15.87 7.88 0.84
N ALA A 66 -15.56 7.78 -0.46
CA ALA A 66 -16.56 7.66 -1.51
C ALA A 66 -17.38 6.36 -1.42
N ARG A 67 -16.77 5.27 -0.95
CA ARG A 67 -17.41 3.95 -0.79
C ARG A 67 -18.25 3.82 0.48
N THR A 68 -17.93 4.63 1.49
CA THR A 68 -18.60 4.59 2.79
C THR A 68 -19.81 5.52 2.86
N ARG A 69 -20.01 6.35 1.82
CA ARG A 69 -21.17 7.24 1.67
C ARG A 69 -22.40 6.52 1.10
#